data_AF-A0A9E7I368-F1
#
_entry.id   AF-A0A9E7I368-F1
#
_cell.length_a   1.000
_cell.length_b   1.000
_cell.length_c   1.000
_cell.angle_alpha   90.00
_cell.angle_beta   90.00
_cell.angle_gamma   90.00
#
_symmetry.space_group_name_H-M   'P 1'
#
loop_
_entity.id
_entity.type
_entity.pdbx_description
1 polymer ?
#
loop_
_entity_poly.entity_id
_entity_poly.type
_entity_poly.pdbx_seq_one_letter_code
_entity_poly.pdbx_strand_id
1 'polypeptide(L)' 'MPLHYPGYTKADYEAMPEWQLDRLLSEYGLPVSGDVTQKRRYAMGAFLWSSPR' A
#
# COMPACT_ATOMS: atom_id res chain seq x y z
N MET A 1 5.69 17.38 -7.14
CA MET A 1 5.63 16.06 -7.79
C MET A 1 4.26 15.48 -7.53
N PRO A 2 3.46 15.09 -8.53
CA PRO A 2 2.20 14.39 -8.24
C PRO A 2 2.59 13.06 -7.59
N LEU A 3 2.26 12.89 -6.30
CA LEU A 3 2.28 11.57 -5.67
C LEU A 3 1.22 10.75 -6.41
N HIS A 4 1.66 9.92 -7.36
CA HIS A 4 0.79 8.99 -8.07
C HIS A 4 0.42 7.87 -7.11
N TYR A 5 -0.57 8.17 -6.27
CA TYR A 5 -1.23 7.15 -5.47
C TYR A 5 -1.71 6.06 -6.41
N PRO A 6 -1.30 4.81 -6.19
CA PRO A 6 -1.81 3.76 -7.02
C PRO A 6 -3.30 3.64 -6.77
N GLY A 7 -4.10 3.73 -7.83
CA GLY A 7 -5.50 3.34 -7.83
C GLY A 7 -5.66 1.81 -7.74
N TYR A 8 -4.85 1.14 -6.93
CA TYR A 8 -4.95 -0.30 -6.71
C TYR A 8 -6.21 -0.58 -5.91
N THR A 9 -6.96 -1.58 -6.35
CA THR A 9 -8.12 -2.07 -5.61
C THR A 9 -7.67 -2.91 -4.42
N LYS A 10 -8.57 -3.21 -3.48
CA LYS A 10 -8.29 -4.13 -2.38
C LYS A 10 -7.79 -5.50 -2.89
N ALA A 11 -8.37 -5.99 -3.98
CA ALA A 11 -7.97 -7.26 -4.59
C ALA A 11 -6.54 -7.20 -5.14
N ASP A 12 -6.14 -6.07 -5.74
CA ASP A 12 -4.76 -5.86 -6.18
C ASP A 12 -3.80 -5.94 -5.00
N TYR A 13 -4.10 -5.28 -3.87
CA TYR A 13 -3.26 -5.36 -2.67
C TYR A 13 -3.21 -6.76 -2.06
N GLU A 14 -4.28 -7.57 -2.16
CA GLU A 14 -4.29 -8.98 -1.72
C GLU A 14 -3.46 -9.89 -2.63
N ALA A 15 -3.45 -9.62 -3.93
CA ALA A 15 -2.61 -10.31 -4.90
C ALA A 15 -1.17 -9.78 -4.91
N MET A 16 -0.92 -8.59 -4.36
CA MET A 16 0.36 -7.91 -4.42
C MET A 16 1.40 -8.63 -3.56
N PRO A 17 2.55 -9.02 -4.14
CA PRO A 17 3.61 -9.68 -3.40
C PRO A 17 4.31 -8.71 -2.41
N GLU A 18 4.95 -9.27 -1.37
CA GLU A 18 5.58 -8.49 -0.30
C GLU A 18 6.56 -7.44 -0.83
N TRP A 19 7.41 -7.79 -1.80
CA TRP A 19 8.41 -6.88 -2.35
C TRP A 19 7.79 -5.63 -2.99
N GLN A 20 6.57 -5.74 -3.53
CA GLN A 20 5.87 -4.62 -4.16
C GLN A 20 5.18 -3.76 -3.11
N LEU A 21 4.65 -4.36 -2.03
CA LEU A 21 4.19 -3.64 -0.85
C LEU A 21 5.33 -2.89 -0.16
N ASP A 22 6.50 -3.50 -0.02
CA ASP A 22 7.66 -2.90 0.62
C ASP A 22 8.19 -1.71 -0.17
N ARG A 23 8.28 -1.86 -1.49
CA ARG A 23 8.65 -0.77 -2.38
C ARG A 23 7.65 0.36 -2.33
N LEU A 24 6.35 0.06 -2.34
CA LEU A 24 5.30 1.06 -2.22
C LEU A 24 5.40 1.80 -0.88
N LEU A 25 5.42 1.09 0.24
CA LEU A 25 5.56 1.73 1.55
C LEU A 25 6.84 2.58 1.62
N SER A 26 7.96 2.10 1.10
CA SER A 26 9.23 2.85 1.06
C SER A 26 9.17 4.10 0.17
N GLU A 27 8.52 4.05 -1.01
CA GLU A 27 8.35 5.21 -1.90
C GLU A 27 7.51 6.31 -1.24
N TYR A 28 6.56 5.90 -0.39
CA TYR A 28 5.70 6.82 0.37
C TYR A 28 6.28 7.20 1.75
N GLY A 29 7.47 6.71 2.10
CA GLY A 29 8.09 6.95 3.41
C GLY A 29 7.33 6.35 4.59
N LEU A 30 6.50 5.32 4.32
CA LEU A 30 5.71 4.60 5.32
C LEU A 30 6.56 3.48 5.97
N PRO A 31 6.27 3.13 7.23
CA PRO A 31 7.00 2.10 7.94
C PRO A 31 6.80 0.71 7.30
N VAL A 32 7.90 0.15 6.80
CA VAL A 32 7.98 -1.19 6.17
C VAL A 32 8.34 -2.28 7.19
N SER A 33 7.98 -2.08 8.45
CA SER A 33 8.41 -2.92 9.57
C SER A 33 7.28 -3.85 10.04
N GLY A 34 7.50 -5.16 9.93
CA GLY A 34 6.56 -6.20 10.36
C GLY A 34 6.34 -7.29 9.29
N ASP A 35 5.36 -8.16 9.54
CA ASP A 35 4.96 -9.22 8.61
C ASP A 35 4.27 -8.66 7.35
N VAL A 36 4.31 -9.40 6.23
CA VAL A 36 3.61 -9.07 4.97
C VAL A 36 2.15 -8.73 5.21
N THR A 37 1.50 -9.50 6.07
CA THR A 37 0.08 -9.33 6.39
C THR A 37 -0.16 -7.99 7.06
N GLN A 38 0.77 -7.55 7.91
CA GLN A 38 0.69 -6.31 8.66
C GLN A 38 0.98 -5.11 7.76
N LYS A 39 2.04 -5.19 6.95
CA LYS A 39 2.38 -4.23 5.88
C LYS A 39 1.21 -4.05 4.91
N ARG A 40 0.59 -5.15 4.49
CA ARG A 40 -0.56 -5.16 3.58
C ARG A 40 -1.79 -4.48 4.19
N ARG A 41 -2.17 -4.81 5.43
CA ARG A 41 -3.30 -4.16 6.11
C ARG A 41 -3.05 -2.67 6.30
N TYR A 42 -1.81 -2.29 6.62
CA TYR A 42 -1.42 -0.90 6.78
C TYR A 42 -1.47 -0.14 5.45
N ALA A 43 -0.88 -0.69 4.38
CA ALA A 43 -0.95 -0.14 3.03
C ALA A 43 -2.41 0.00 2.57
N MET A 44 -3.21 -1.08 2.70
CA MET A 44 -4.63 -1.02 2.37
C MET A 44 -5.34 0.08 3.17
N GLY A 45 -5.10 0.19 4.48
CA GLY A 45 -5.69 1.25 5.30
C GLY A 45 -5.26 2.66 4.90
N ALA A 46 -3.97 2.86 4.59
CA ALA A 46 -3.43 4.16 4.20
C ALA A 46 -3.89 4.59 2.80
N PHE A 47 -3.97 3.65 1.86
CA PHE A 47 -4.26 3.92 0.45
C PHE A 47 -5.75 3.82 0.10
N LEU A 48 -6.52 2.86 0.66
CA LEU A 48 -7.97 2.76 0.40
C LEU A 48 -8.80 3.85 1.11
N TRP A 49 -8.26 4.57 2.09
CA TRP A 49 -8.97 5.67 2.76
C TRP A 49 -9.19 6.88 1.84
N SER A 50 -8.46 6.99 0.73
CA SER A 50 -8.67 8.03 -0.29
C SER A 50 -9.58 7.55 -1.42
N SER A 51 -10.73 6.96 -1.09
CA SER A 51 -11.84 6.92 -2.05
C SER A 51 -12.57 8.27 -2.00
N PRO A 52 -12.33 9.22 -2.93
CA PRO A 52 -13.33 10.23 -3.17
C PRO A 52 -14.61 9.50 -3.62
N ARG A 53 -15.73 9.88 -3.02
CA ARG A 53 -17.06 9.49 -3.51
C ARG A 53 -17.23 9.87 -4.97
#